data_AF-A0AAE0A1W9-F1
#
_entry.id   AF-A0AAE0A1W9-F1
#
_cell.length_a   1.000
_cell.length_b   1.000
_cell.length_c   1.000
_cell.angle_alpha   90.00
_cell.angle_beta   90.00
_cell.angle_gamma   90.00
#
_symmetry.space_group_name_H-M   'P 1'
#
loop_
_entity.id
_entity.type
_entity.pdbx_description
1 polymer ?
#
loop_
_entity_poly.entity_id
_entity_poly.type
_entity_poly.pdbx_seq_one_letter_code
_entity_poly.pdbx_strand_id
1 'polypeptide(L)'
;MYAFSLLLEELKNTTIKMAEQSKVLNTPGAEKQTKRELFDALRLELEQVLLLTSKSVLELILNSDGLGKDISETVEILFCRLSGREPPLFPLPNVETQPCKETEKGKEKGKEKEHENEKDNSNSASKKRRYTEMNEEGGDNEVAK
;
A
#
# COMPACT_ATOMS: atom_id res chain seq x y z
N MET A 1 9.15 -2.90 20.28
CA MET A 1 8.99 -1.55 20.88
C MET A 1 10.11 -0.59 20.55
N TYR A 2 11.39 -1.01 20.50
CA TYR A 2 12.52 -0.12 20.20
C TYR A 2 12.38 0.71 18.90
N ALA A 3 11.90 0.11 17.81
CA ALA A 3 11.72 0.82 16.54
C ALA A 3 10.73 2.00 16.64
N PHE A 4 9.61 1.81 17.34
CA PHE A 4 8.63 2.88 17.57
C PHE A 4 9.22 4.02 18.40
N SER A 5 9.99 3.70 19.45
CA SER A 5 10.65 4.71 20.29
C SER A 5 11.70 5.52 19.52
N LEU A 6 12.51 4.86 18.67
CA LEU A 6 13.49 5.55 17.82
C LEU A 6 12.81 6.46 16.80
N LEU A 7 11.77 5.97 16.11
CA LEU A 7 11.00 6.75 15.15
C LEU A 7 10.34 7.97 15.80
N LEU A 8 9.78 7.80 16.99
CA LEU A 8 9.14 8.89 17.72
C LEU A 8 10.15 9.99 18.10
N GLU A 9 11.35 9.60 18.52
CA GLU A 9 12.39 10.56 18.89
C GLU A 9 12.91 11.32 17.66
N GLU A 10 13.11 10.64 16.54
CA GLU A 10 13.49 11.27 15.27
C GLU A 10 12.41 12.22 14.75
N LEU A 11 11.13 11.85 14.89
CA LEU A 11 10.00 12.71 14.54
C LEU A 11 9.97 13.99 15.39
N LYS A 12 10.22 13.91 16.70
CA LYS A 12 10.31 15.09 17.58
C LYS A 12 11.42 16.03 17.11
N ASN A 13 12.62 15.50 16.89
CA ASN A 13 13.78 16.27 16.46
C ASN A 13 13.52 16.94 15.09
N THR A 14 12.87 16.23 14.18
CA THR A 14 12.48 16.77 12.88
C THR A 14 11.43 17.87 13.03
N THR A 15 10.43 17.69 13.88
CA THR A 15 9.37 18.69 14.11
C THR A 15 9.92 19.99 14.72
N ILE A 16 10.93 19.90 15.60
CA ILE A 16 11.63 21.08 16.12
C ILE A 16 12.32 21.84 14.97
N LYS A 17 13.06 21.13 14.11
CA LYS A 17 13.71 21.76 12.93
C LYS A 17 12.69 22.38 11.97
N MET A 18 11.54 21.73 11.78
CA MET A 18 10.45 22.30 10.97
C MET A 18 9.91 23.60 11.59
N ALA A 19 9.79 23.67 12.92
CA ALA A 19 9.40 24.90 13.59
C ALA A 19 10.46 26.01 13.42
N GLU A 20 11.74 25.69 13.55
CA GLU A 20 12.84 26.64 13.31
C GLU A 20 12.86 27.19 11.88
N GLN A 21 12.49 26.35 10.90
CA GLN A 21 12.42 26.69 9.47
C GLN A 21 11.05 27.21 9.03
N SER A 22 10.10 27.36 9.97
CA SER A 22 8.71 27.74 9.67
C SER A 22 8.62 29.04 8.90
N LYS A 23 7.76 29.06 7.87
CA LYS A 23 7.46 30.31 7.15
C LYS A 23 6.72 31.29 8.06
N VAL A 24 5.79 30.80 8.88
CA VAL A 24 5.03 31.63 9.83
C VAL A 24 5.97 32.38 10.77
N LEU A 25 6.94 31.68 11.37
CA LEU A 25 7.85 32.30 12.34
C LEU A 25 8.92 33.19 11.69
N ASN A 26 9.38 32.86 10.48
CA ASN A 26 10.44 33.59 9.78
C ASN A 26 9.92 34.71 8.85
N THR A 27 8.62 35.00 8.85
CA THR A 27 8.04 36.07 8.03
C THR A 27 8.23 37.44 8.71
N PRO A 28 8.65 38.50 7.98
CA PRO A 28 8.72 39.85 8.54
C PRO A 28 7.39 40.33 9.13
N GLY A 29 7.39 40.87 10.34
CA GLY A 29 6.17 41.30 11.03
C GLY A 29 5.60 40.25 11.99
N ALA A 30 6.14 39.02 12.02
CA ALA A 30 5.77 37.99 12.99
C ALA A 30 5.96 38.48 14.44
N GLU A 31 6.93 39.36 14.69
CA GLU A 31 7.19 39.95 16.01
C GLU A 31 6.05 40.82 16.56
N LYS A 32 5.10 41.21 15.70
CA LYS A 32 3.92 42.02 16.08
C LYS A 32 2.71 41.16 16.43
N GLN A 33 2.74 39.87 16.14
CA GLN A 33 1.67 38.95 16.48
C GLN A 33 1.76 38.55 17.95
N THR A 34 0.62 38.18 18.52
CA THR A 34 0.61 37.60 19.86
C THR A 34 1.22 36.21 19.84
N LYS A 35 1.75 35.79 21.00
CA LYS A 35 2.27 34.42 21.19
C LYS A 35 1.24 33.36 20.75
N ARG A 36 -0.04 33.58 21.04
CA ARG A 36 -1.12 32.65 20.68
C ARG A 36 -1.31 32.53 19.18
N GLU A 37 -1.36 33.66 18.47
CA GLU A 37 -1.49 33.67 17.00
C GLU A 37 -0.31 32.95 16.33
N LEU A 38 0.92 33.17 16.81
CA LEU A 38 2.09 32.46 16.31
C LEU A 38 2.00 30.95 16.55
N PHE A 39 1.55 30.52 17.73
CA PHE A 39 1.35 29.09 18.03
C PHE A 39 0.27 28.46 17.15
N ASP A 40 -0.87 29.12 16.98
CA ASP A 40 -1.98 28.60 16.19
C ASP A 40 -1.59 28.51 14.70
N ALA A 41 -0.91 29.53 14.16
CA ALA A 41 -0.43 29.54 12.78
C ALA A 41 0.68 28.51 12.54
N LEU A 42 1.66 28.39 13.45
CA LEU A 42 2.71 27.37 13.37
C LEU A 42 2.11 25.97 13.41
N ARG A 43 1.15 25.73 14.30
CA ARG A 43 0.47 24.45 14.42
C ARG A 43 -0.21 24.06 13.10
N LEU A 44 -0.94 24.98 12.48
CA LEU A 44 -1.58 24.73 11.19
C LEU A 44 -0.56 24.41 10.08
N GLU A 45 0.56 25.12 10.04
CA GLU A 45 1.64 24.85 9.08
C GLU A 45 2.21 23.44 9.27
N LEU A 46 2.53 23.07 10.52
CA LEU A 46 3.07 21.74 10.84
C LEU A 46 2.06 20.62 10.58
N GLU A 47 0.78 20.81 10.97
CA GLU A 47 -0.29 19.83 10.72
C GLU A 47 -0.44 19.53 9.23
N GLN A 48 -0.46 20.57 8.38
CA GLN A 48 -0.55 20.41 6.93
C GLN A 48 0.61 19.60 6.36
N VAL A 49 1.85 19.94 6.69
CA VAL A 49 3.03 19.25 6.15
C VAL A 49 3.10 17.81 6.64
N LEU A 50 2.87 17.56 7.93
CA LEU A 50 2.90 16.22 8.50
C LEU A 50 1.76 15.34 7.94
N LEU A 51 0.56 15.89 7.74
CA LEU A 51 -0.56 15.16 7.15
C LEU A 51 -0.28 14.76 5.71
N LEU A 52 0.19 15.69 4.87
CA LEU A 52 0.51 15.39 3.47
C LEU A 52 1.68 14.41 3.35
N THR A 53 2.70 14.56 4.19
CA THR A 53 3.86 13.67 4.20
C THR A 53 3.47 12.26 4.65
N SER A 54 2.71 12.14 5.74
CA SER A 54 2.25 10.83 6.22
C SER A 54 1.36 10.13 5.19
N LYS A 55 0.47 10.84 4.51
CA LYS A 55 -0.33 10.30 3.40
C LYS A 55 0.55 9.80 2.26
N SER A 56 1.53 10.61 1.82
CA SER A 56 2.46 10.25 0.75
C SER A 56 3.31 9.02 1.10
N VAL A 57 3.78 8.92 2.34
CA VAL A 57 4.50 7.72 2.82
C VAL A 57 3.61 6.48 2.81
N LEU A 58 2.34 6.60 3.24
CA LEU A 58 1.40 5.49 3.15
C LEU A 58 1.14 5.07 1.70
N GLU A 59 0.97 6.03 0.79
CA GLU A 59 0.84 5.75 -0.65
C GLU A 59 2.07 5.04 -1.21
N LEU A 60 3.28 5.44 -0.79
CA LEU A 60 4.54 4.80 -1.19
C LEU A 60 4.66 3.36 -0.69
N ILE A 61 4.19 3.08 0.53
CA ILE A 61 4.15 1.74 1.11
C ILE A 61 3.13 0.86 0.39
N LEU A 62 1.99 1.41 -0.01
CA LEU A 62 0.90 0.69 -0.68
C LEU A 62 1.16 0.46 -2.17
N ASN A 63 2.09 1.19 -2.78
CA ASN A 63 2.47 1.02 -4.16
C ASN A 63 3.14 -0.35 -4.38
N SER A 64 2.84 -1.03 -5.49
CA SER A 64 3.48 -2.30 -5.85
C SER A 64 4.93 -2.16 -6.34
N ASP A 65 5.38 -0.93 -6.58
CA ASP A 65 6.74 -0.62 -7.01
C ASP A 65 7.57 0.00 -5.86
N GLY A 66 8.90 -0.01 -5.99
CA GLY A 66 9.81 0.62 -5.03
C GLY A 66 9.65 0.05 -3.62
N LEU A 67 9.35 0.92 -2.64
CA LEU A 67 9.27 0.54 -1.23
C LEU A 67 8.26 -0.59 -0.95
N GLY A 68 7.07 -0.55 -1.55
CA GLY A 68 6.08 -1.62 -1.33
C GLY A 68 6.49 -2.95 -1.97
N LYS A 69 7.27 -2.93 -3.06
CA LYS A 69 7.93 -4.13 -3.61
C LYS A 69 8.94 -4.71 -2.61
N ASP A 70 9.83 -3.87 -2.05
CA ASP A 70 10.86 -4.30 -1.10
C ASP A 70 10.23 -4.90 0.18
N ILE A 71 9.13 -4.31 0.64
CA ILE A 71 8.33 -4.86 1.75
C ILE A 71 7.74 -6.22 1.36
N SER A 72 7.16 -6.34 0.17
CA SER A 72 6.55 -7.58 -0.31
C SER A 72 7.58 -8.71 -0.41
N GLU A 73 8.75 -8.44 -1.01
CA GLU A 73 9.86 -9.40 -1.09
C GLU A 73 10.32 -9.84 0.30
N THR A 74 10.49 -8.89 1.23
CA THR A 74 10.85 -9.20 2.62
C THR A 74 9.82 -10.12 3.27
N VAL A 75 8.53 -9.83 3.08
CA VAL A 75 7.44 -10.66 3.61
C VAL A 75 7.47 -12.06 2.99
N GLU A 76 7.66 -12.19 1.68
CA GLU A 76 7.74 -13.49 0.99
C GLU A 76 8.91 -14.35 1.49
N ILE A 77 10.10 -13.75 1.64
CA ILE A 77 11.29 -14.44 2.18
C ILE A 77 11.00 -14.95 3.59
N LEU A 78 10.47 -14.09 4.47
CA LEU A 78 10.15 -14.47 5.84
C LEU A 78 9.04 -15.52 5.88
N PHE A 79 8.03 -15.39 5.03
CA PHE A 79 6.92 -16.34 4.94
C PHE A 79 7.40 -17.73 4.53
N CYS A 80 8.28 -17.84 3.53
CA CYS A 80 8.86 -19.12 3.11
C CYS A 80 9.59 -19.78 4.29
N ARG A 81 10.50 -19.03 4.93
CA ARG A 81 11.28 -19.48 6.08
C ARG A 81 10.41 -19.98 7.23
N LEU A 82 9.36 -19.21 7.59
CA LEU A 82 8.43 -19.58 8.66
C LEU A 82 7.56 -20.78 8.30
N SER A 83 7.25 -20.96 7.00
CA SER A 83 6.46 -22.08 6.50
C SER A 83 7.27 -23.37 6.32
N GLY A 84 8.56 -23.39 6.68
CA GLY A 84 9.45 -24.52 6.46
C GLY A 84 9.78 -24.79 5.00
N ARG A 85 9.46 -23.85 4.09
CA ARG A 85 9.94 -23.85 2.71
C ARG A 85 11.28 -23.11 2.72
N GLU A 86 12.36 -23.85 2.50
CA GLU A 86 13.67 -23.20 2.35
C GLU A 86 13.59 -22.18 1.20
N PRO A 87 13.99 -20.91 1.43
CA PRO A 87 14.17 -19.97 0.33
C PRO A 87 15.07 -20.63 -0.72
N PRO A 88 14.80 -20.49 -2.02
CA PRO A 88 15.62 -21.12 -3.03
C PRO A 88 17.10 -20.79 -2.78
N LEU A 89 17.93 -21.84 -2.68
CA LEU A 89 19.37 -21.79 -2.33
C LEU A 89 20.23 -20.91 -3.27
N PHE A 90 19.61 -20.40 -4.33
CA PHE A 90 20.21 -19.46 -5.27
C PHE A 90 19.19 -18.35 -5.59
N PRO A 91 19.62 -17.07 -5.67
CA PRO A 91 18.74 -16.00 -6.12
C PRO A 91 18.24 -16.35 -7.53
N LEU A 92 16.92 -16.31 -7.74
CA LEU A 92 16.35 -16.51 -9.06
C LEU A 92 16.90 -15.40 -9.97
N PRO A 93 17.58 -15.73 -11.08
CA PRO A 93 17.91 -14.73 -12.08
C PRO A 93 16.58 -14.25 -12.65
N ASN A 94 16.36 -12.94 -12.56
CA ASN A 94 15.24 -12.17 -13.08
C ASN A 94 14.58 -12.82 -14.32
N VAL A 95 13.51 -13.59 -14.12
CA VAL A 95 12.59 -13.99 -15.19
C VAL A 95 11.18 -13.93 -14.63
N GLU A 96 10.39 -13.11 -15.31
CA GLU A 96 8.99 -12.84 -15.10
C GLU A 96 8.16 -14.11 -14.86
N THR A 97 7.23 -14.01 -13.91
CA THR A 97 6.00 -14.82 -13.81
C THR A 97 6.18 -16.34 -13.74
N GLN A 98 6.13 -16.93 -12.53
CA GLN A 98 5.33 -18.15 -12.33
C GLN A 98 4.79 -18.24 -10.90
N PRO A 99 3.47 -18.42 -10.71
CA PRO A 99 2.89 -18.62 -9.39
C PRO A 99 3.24 -20.02 -8.88
N CYS A 100 3.50 -20.11 -7.58
CA CYS A 100 3.64 -21.37 -6.84
C CYS A 100 2.57 -22.38 -7.27
N LYS A 101 2.95 -23.42 -8.04
CA LYS A 101 2.11 -24.59 -8.24
C LYS A 101 2.37 -25.58 -7.11
N GLU A 102 1.34 -25.83 -6.32
CA GLU A 102 1.25 -27.01 -5.47
C GLU A 102 1.14 -28.30 -6.28
N THR A 103 1.48 -29.40 -5.61
CA THR A 103 1.18 -30.83 -5.83
C THR A 103 2.07 -31.71 -6.74
N GLU A 104 2.83 -32.55 -6.03
CA GLU A 104 2.96 -34.02 -6.10
C GLU A 104 3.34 -34.77 -7.40
N LYS A 105 4.49 -35.48 -7.28
CA LYS A 105 4.80 -36.88 -7.68
C LYS A 105 4.36 -37.39 -9.07
N GLY A 106 5.36 -37.75 -9.87
CA GLY A 106 5.22 -38.81 -10.88
C GLY A 106 6.38 -38.88 -11.87
N LYS A 107 7.09 -40.02 -11.90
CA LYS A 107 8.10 -40.39 -12.92
C LYS A 107 7.49 -40.40 -14.33
N GLU A 108 8.27 -40.07 -15.36
CA GLU A 108 8.80 -41.00 -16.39
C GLU A 108 9.27 -40.27 -17.67
N LYS A 109 10.24 -40.91 -18.34
CA LYS A 109 10.97 -40.57 -19.58
C LYS A 109 10.11 -40.05 -20.74
N GLY A 110 10.73 -39.24 -21.62
CA GLY A 110 10.39 -39.29 -23.05
C GLY A 110 10.76 -38.06 -23.89
N LYS A 111 11.75 -38.25 -24.78
CA LYS A 111 12.14 -37.52 -26.01
C LYS A 111 11.25 -36.39 -26.58
N GLU A 112 11.99 -35.36 -27.02
CA GLU A 112 11.79 -34.39 -28.11
C GLU A 112 10.67 -34.66 -29.14
N LYS A 113 9.90 -33.61 -29.46
CA LYS A 113 9.89 -32.96 -30.80
C LYS A 113 9.00 -31.71 -30.84
N GLU A 114 9.49 -30.71 -31.56
CA GLU A 114 8.83 -29.46 -31.97
C GLU A 114 7.61 -29.71 -32.87
N HIS A 115 6.56 -28.89 -32.75
CA HIS A 115 5.86 -28.31 -33.91
C HIS A 115 4.94 -27.15 -33.50
N GLU A 116 5.06 -26.03 -34.21
CA GLU A 116 4.10 -24.92 -34.25
C GLU A 116 2.77 -25.36 -34.86
N ASN A 117 1.64 -24.87 -34.36
CA ASN A 117 0.58 -24.33 -35.22
C ASN A 117 -0.50 -23.58 -34.44
N GLU A 118 -0.86 -22.41 -34.97
CA GLU A 118 -2.09 -21.68 -34.69
C GLU A 118 -3.34 -22.56 -34.85
N LYS A 119 -4.32 -22.41 -33.95
CA LYS A 119 -5.72 -22.24 -34.37
C LYS A 119 -6.62 -21.75 -33.23
N ASP A 120 -7.39 -20.72 -33.56
CA ASP A 120 -8.61 -20.27 -32.91
C ASP A 120 -9.47 -21.39 -32.33
N ASN A 121 -9.94 -21.21 -31.09
CA ASN A 121 -11.35 -21.49 -30.79
C ASN A 121 -11.81 -20.69 -29.56
N SER A 122 -12.60 -19.67 -29.84
CA SER A 122 -13.49 -19.02 -28.90
C SER A 122 -14.49 -20.02 -28.33
N ASN A 123 -14.56 -20.13 -27.00
CA ASN A 123 -15.85 -20.45 -26.42
C ASN A 123 -16.07 -19.80 -25.05
N SER A 124 -17.07 -18.94 -25.07
CA SER A 124 -17.62 -18.14 -23.99
C SER A 124 -18.31 -19.00 -22.93
N ALA A 125 -18.00 -18.78 -21.66
CA ALA A 125 -18.88 -19.15 -20.56
C ALA A 125 -18.69 -18.21 -19.36
N SER A 126 -19.02 -16.93 -19.55
CA SER A 126 -19.13 -15.96 -18.46
C SER A 126 -20.34 -16.33 -17.57
N LYS A 127 -20.13 -17.12 -16.52
CA LYS A 127 -21.17 -17.44 -15.53
C LYS A 127 -21.38 -16.24 -14.60
N LYS A 128 -22.20 -15.30 -15.07
CA LYS A 128 -22.74 -14.17 -14.31
C LYS A 128 -23.38 -14.67 -13.01
N ARG A 129 -22.91 -14.19 -11.85
CA ARG A 129 -23.64 -14.28 -10.58
C ARG A 129 -24.84 -13.34 -10.68
N ARG A 130 -26.04 -13.91 -10.60
CA ARG A 130 -27.34 -13.22 -10.68
C ARG A 130 -27.59 -12.50 -9.34
N TYR A 131 -27.78 -11.18 -9.37
CA TYR A 131 -28.37 -10.44 -8.25
C TYR A 131 -29.89 -10.65 -8.31
N THR A 132 -30.48 -11.07 -7.19
CA THR A 132 -31.93 -11.14 -6.99
C THR A 132 -32.39 -9.83 -6.38
N GLU A 133 -33.25 -9.15 -7.14
CA GLU A 133 -34.04 -7.97 -6.82
C GLU A 133 -35.05 -8.32 -5.72
N MET A 134 -35.08 -7.55 -4.63
CA MET A 134 -36.14 -7.59 -3.63
C MET A 134 -36.85 -6.25 -3.63
N ASN A 135 -38.16 -6.34 -3.83
CA ASN A 135 -39.11 -5.29 -4.17
C ASN A 135 -39.16 -4.13 -3.15
N GLU A 136 -39.29 -2.92 -3.68
CA GLU A 136 -39.87 -1.77 -2.99
C GLU A 136 -41.39 -1.79 -3.18
N GLU A 137 -42.12 -1.83 -2.08
CA GLU A 137 -43.56 -1.53 -1.95
C GLU A 137 -43.72 -1.23 -0.45
N GLY A 138 -44.22 -0.12 0.06
CA GLY A 138 -44.96 1.04 -0.41
C GLY A 138 -45.56 1.63 0.87
N GLY A 139 -45.72 2.95 0.98
CA GLY A 139 -46.30 3.55 2.19
C GLY A 139 -46.25 5.06 2.23
N ASP A 140 -47.15 5.68 1.48
CA ASP A 140 -47.41 7.12 1.44
C ASP A 140 -48.07 7.67 2.72
N ASN A 141 -47.96 9.00 2.86
CA ASN A 141 -48.76 9.96 3.66
C ASN A 141 -48.34 10.13 5.13
N GLU A 142 -48.25 11.33 5.72
CA GLU A 142 -49.12 12.50 5.59
C GLU A 142 -48.40 13.77 6.08
N VAL A 143 -48.56 14.87 5.32
CA VAL A 143 -48.32 16.25 5.76
C VAL A 143 -49.66 16.80 6.27
N ALA A 144 -49.72 17.26 7.52
CA ALA A 144 -50.63 18.34 7.92
C ALA A 144 -50.28 18.92 9.30
N LYS A 145 -50.00 20.23 9.27
CA LYS A 145 -50.29 21.29 10.26
C LYS A 145 -49.81 21.17 11.70
#